data_AF-A0A2E1TL23-F1
#
_entry.id   AF-A0A2E1TL23-F1
#
_cell.length_a   1.000
_cell.length_b   1.000
_cell.length_c   1.000
_cell.angle_alpha   90.00
_cell.angle_beta   90.00
_cell.angle_gamma   90.00
#
_symmetry.space_group_name_H-M   'P 1'
#
loop_
_entity.id
_entity.type
_entity.pdbx_description
1 polymer ?
#
loop_
_entity_poly.entity_id
_entity_poly.type
_entity_poly.pdbx_seq_one_letter_code
_entity_poly.pdbx_strand_id
1 'polypeptide(L)' 'MFLYINFESGFARLGRLIQLTKPRVVSLIVFTAAIGMFLSTTELISVKTLFFGLTGIWLVAGAAAAINCLVE' A
#
# COMPACT_ATOMS: atom_id res chain seq x y z
N MET A 1 31.01 -8.83 -26.24
CA MET A 1 29.84 -9.72 -26.34
C MET A 1 29.39 -10.04 -24.93
N PHE A 2 28.37 -9.43 -24.34
CA PHE A 2 27.41 -8.47 -24.83
C PHE A 2 27.12 -7.52 -23.67
N LEU A 3 27.29 -6.24 -23.94
CA LEU A 3 26.82 -5.14 -23.13
C LEU A 3 25.29 -5.14 -23.28
N TYR A 4 24.58 -5.75 -22.33
CA TYR A 4 23.16 -5.51 -22.13
C TYR A 4 22.96 -5.18 -20.66
N ILE A 5 23.27 -3.92 -20.37
CA ILE A 5 22.62 -3.12 -19.34
C ILE A 5 21.12 -3.32 -19.55
N ASN A 6 20.55 -4.37 -18.93
CA ASN A 6 19.12 -4.56 -18.84
C ASN A 6 18.64 -3.54 -17.81
N PHE A 7 18.36 -2.34 -18.31
CA PHE A 7 17.44 -1.36 -17.74
C PHE A 7 16.00 -1.91 -17.72
N GLU A 8 15.85 -3.22 -17.48
CA GLU A 8 14.67 -4.07 -17.61
C GLU A 8 14.62 -4.98 -16.38
N SER A 9 14.41 -4.41 -15.19
CA SER A 9 13.90 -5.18 -14.03
C SER A 9 13.67 -4.36 -12.76
N GLY A 10 13.72 -3.02 -12.78
CA GLY A 10 13.18 -2.23 -11.67
C GLY A 10 11.70 -2.58 -11.43
N PHE A 11 10.90 -2.60 -12.50
CA PHE A 11 9.46 -2.91 -12.45
C PHE A 11 9.15 -4.39 -12.19
N ALA A 12 9.99 -5.33 -12.68
CA ALA A 12 9.81 -6.76 -12.45
C ALA A 12 10.12 -7.17 -10.98
N ARG A 13 11.11 -6.52 -10.35
CA ARG A 13 11.36 -6.65 -8.91
C ARG A 13 10.26 -5.99 -8.09
N LEU A 14 9.77 -4.83 -8.54
CA LEU A 14 8.63 -4.15 -7.92
C LEU A 14 7.37 -5.02 -7.97
N GLY A 15 7.07 -5.66 -9.11
CA GLY A 15 5.95 -6.59 -9.24
C GLY A 15 6.06 -7.81 -8.32
N ARG A 16 7.28 -8.31 -8.07
CA ARG A 16 7.53 -9.39 -7.10
C ARG A 16 7.39 -8.90 -5.66
N LEU A 17 7.87 -7.69 -5.34
CA LEU A 17 7.64 -7.03 -4.06
C LEU A 17 6.16 -6.75 -3.80
N ILE A 18 5.39 -6.38 -4.84
CA ILE A 18 3.95 -6.13 -4.76
C ILE A 18 3.17 -7.44 -4.58
N GLN A 19 3.62 -8.55 -5.17
CA GLN A 19 3.08 -9.88 -4.90
C GLN A 19 3.40 -10.37 -3.49
N LEU A 20 4.57 -10.00 -2.95
CA LEU A 20 5.00 -10.30 -1.58
C LEU A 20 4.26 -9.44 -0.54
N THR A 21 4.05 -8.14 -0.81
CA THR A 21 3.14 -7.28 -0.03
C THR A 21 1.70 -7.62 -0.37
N LYS A 22 1.24 -8.80 0.08
CA LYS A 22 -0.12 -9.33 0.07
C LYS A 22 -1.16 -8.21 -0.19
N PRO A 23 -1.45 -7.86 -1.46
CA PRO A 23 -2.09 -6.59 -1.80
C PRO A 23 -3.55 -6.56 -1.34
N ARG A 24 -4.09 -7.76 -1.11
CA ARG A 24 -5.39 -7.99 -0.47
C ARG A 24 -5.44 -7.48 0.97
N VAL A 25 -4.36 -7.64 1.75
CA VAL A 25 -4.32 -7.21 3.16
C VAL A 25 -4.31 -5.70 3.26
N VAL A 26 -3.47 -5.04 2.45
CA VAL A 26 -3.40 -3.56 2.40
C VAL A 26 -4.73 -2.96 1.94
N SER A 27 -5.36 -3.55 0.92
CA SER A 27 -6.68 -3.10 0.45
C SER A 27 -7.77 -3.25 1.53
N LEU A 28 -7.74 -4.34 2.32
CA LEU A 28 -8.68 -4.54 3.44
C LEU A 28 -8.46 -3.50 4.55
N ILE A 29 -7.20 -3.20 4.91
CA ILE A 29 -6.87 -2.20 5.94
C ILE A 29 -7.38 -0.81 5.51
N VAL A 30 -7.12 -0.40 4.27
CA VAL A 30 -7.59 0.90 3.75
C VAL A 30 -9.12 0.95 3.69
N PHE A 31 -9.77 -0.15 3.30
CA PHE A 31 -11.24 -0.23 3.30
C PHE A 31 -11.84 -0.12 4.71
N THR A 32 -11.28 -0.85 5.68
CA THR A 32 -11.70 -0.76 7.08
C THR A 32 -11.51 0.65 7.64
N ALA A 33 -10.38 1.30 7.32
CA ALA A 33 -10.13 2.67 7.73
C ALA A 33 -11.12 3.66 7.10
N ALA A 34 -11.46 3.49 5.82
CA ALA A 34 -12.45 4.31 5.14
C ALA A 34 -13.83 4.20 5.81
N ILE A 35 -14.29 2.98 6.12
CA ILE A 35 -15.55 2.76 6.82
C ILE A 35 -15.51 3.38 8.22
N GLY A 36 -14.43 3.16 8.98
CA GLY A 36 -14.29 3.72 10.34
C GLY A 36 -14.30 5.25 10.36
N MET A 37 -13.66 5.90 9.38
CA MET A 37 -13.70 7.36 9.23
C MET A 37 -15.10 7.88 8.91
N PHE A 38 -15.86 7.16 8.07
CA PHE A 38 -17.27 7.47 7.80
C PHE A 38 -18.18 7.25 9.01
N LEU A 39 -17.90 6.25 9.83
CA LEU A 39 -18.69 5.93 11.03
C LEU A 39 -18.40 6.88 12.20
N SER A 40 -17.16 7.39 12.28
CA SER A 40 -16.71 8.28 13.36
C SER A 40 -17.18 9.72 13.23
N THR A 41 -17.69 10.14 12.08
CA THR A 41 -18.13 11.53 11.87
C THR A 41 -19.60 11.59 11.44
N THR A 42 -20.36 12.49 12.05
CA THR A 42 -21.76 12.75 11.70
C THR A 42 -21.88 13.86 10.64
N GLU A 43 -20.79 14.60 10.39
CA GLU A 43 -20.69 15.60 9.32
C GLU A 43 -19.95 15.06 8.08
N LEU A 44 -20.07 15.74 6.94
CA LEU A 44 -19.33 15.38 5.72
C LEU A 44 -17.82 15.50 5.97
N ILE A 45 -17.14 14.35 6.06
CA ILE A 45 -15.70 14.31 6.28
C ILE A 45 -14.97 15.07 5.16
N SER A 46 -14.02 15.93 5.53
CA SER A 46 -13.31 16.72 4.53
C SER A 46 -12.49 15.79 3.62
N VAL A 47 -12.68 15.92 2.31
CA VAL A 47 -12.03 15.06 1.30
C VAL A 47 -10.51 15.05 1.44
N LYS A 48 -9.92 16.16 1.93
CA LYS A 48 -8.49 16.23 2.26
C LYS A 48 -8.12 15.27 3.38
N THR A 49 -8.87 15.23 4.47
CA THR A 49 -8.61 14.35 5.62
C THR A 49 -8.74 12.88 5.24
N LEU A 50 -9.77 12.52 4.46
CA LEU A 50 -9.89 11.17 3.91
C LEU A 50 -8.67 10.80 3.06
N PHE A 51 -8.27 11.69 2.15
CA PHE A 51 -7.16 11.39 1.25
C PHE A 51 -5.82 11.28 2.00
N PHE A 52 -5.48 12.23 2.86
CA PHE A 52 -4.25 12.17 3.66
C PHE A 52 -4.26 10.99 4.65
N GLY A 53 -5.41 10.67 5.24
CA GLY A 53 -5.57 9.53 6.14
C GLY A 53 -5.40 8.20 5.42
N LEU A 54 -6.15 7.97 4.34
CA LEU A 54 -6.10 6.73 3.57
C LEU A 54 -4.72 6.52 2.92
N THR A 55 -4.07 7.58 2.43
CA THR A 55 -2.71 7.49 1.85
C THR A 55 -1.67 7.15 2.90
N GLY A 56 -1.73 7.74 4.10
CA GLY A 56 -0.85 7.39 5.22
C GLY A 56 -1.03 5.94 5.68
N ILE A 57 -2.29 5.50 5.80
CA ILE A 57 -2.61 4.12 6.19
C ILE A 57 -2.15 3.13 5.11
N TRP A 58 -2.31 3.47 3.83
CA TRP A 58 -1.83 2.66 2.72
C TRP A 58 -0.30 2.52 2.74
N LEU A 59 0.43 3.61 3.00
CA LEU A 59 1.89 3.62 3.15
C LEU A 59 2.37 2.75 4.32
N VAL A 60 1.77 2.91 5.50
CA VAL A 60 2.10 2.12 6.70
C VAL A 60 1.78 0.64 6.51
N ALA A 61 0.62 0.32 5.95
CA ALA A 61 0.22 -1.06 5.70
C ALA A 61 1.14 -1.74 4.67
N GLY A 62 1.56 -1.01 3.63
CA GLY A 62 2.56 -1.47 2.66
C GLY A 62 3.93 -1.75 3.31
N ALA A 63 4.39 -0.87 4.19
CA ALA A 63 5.63 -1.07 4.94
C ALA A 63 5.56 -2.30 5.87
N ALA A 64 4.45 -2.47 6.61
CA ALA A 64 4.24 -3.62 7.49
C ALA A 64 4.24 -4.95 6.71
N ALA A 65 3.60 -4.98 5.54
CA ALA A 65 3.59 -6.15 4.67
C ALA A 65 4.98 -6.48 4.12
N ALA A 66 5.79 -5.46 3.79
CA ALA A 66 7.16 -5.66 3.32
C ALA A 66 8.07 -6.23 4.43
N ILE A 67 7.93 -5.72 5.66
CA ILE A 67 8.67 -6.26 6.82
C ILE A 67 8.25 -7.68 7.14
N ASN A 68 6.94 -7.98 7.13
CA ASN A 68 6.45 -9.34 7.36
C ASN A 68 7.05 -10.33 6.34
N CYS A 69 7.21 -9.91 5.10
CA CYS A 69 7.82 -10.73 4.06
C CYS A 69 9.36 -10.78 4.12
N LEU A 70 10.00 -9.91 4.90
CA LEU A 70 11.44 -9.94 5.17
C LEU A 70 11.78 -10.81 6.38
N VAL A 71 10.85 -10.88 7.33
CA VAL A 71 10.93 -11.74 8.53
C VAL A 71 10.62 -13.19 8.20
N GLU A 72 9.71 -13.42 7.26
CA GLU A 72 9.46 -14.73 6.63
C GLU A 72 10.59 -15.11 5.67
#